data_AF-A0A7C1EFJ4-F1
#
_entry.id   AF-A0A7C1EFJ4-F1
#
_cell.length_a   1.000
_cell.length_b   1.000
_cell.length_c   1.000
_cell.angle_alpha   90.00
_cell.angle_beta   90.00
_cell.angle_gamma   90.00
#
_symmetry.space_group_name_H-M   'P 1'
#
loop_
_entity.id
_entity.type
_entity.pdbx_description
1 polymer ?
#
loop_
_entity_poly.entity_id
_entity_poly.type
_entity_poly.pdbx_seq_one_letter_code
_entity_poly.pdbx_strand_id
1 'polypeptide(L)'
;MSLGCALRLAGMMIFALLGALLGTDLSDALYLPPEVTGLIFALMGALAGLIITPWITTYPAHSARRIITQMPAEKLVTSMFGLIFGMAVSAMFAWPLSLLPDPFGQILPTIAAGILTYVSVTIFAFRAQDVFALFGGLWRANPAALRMMPGVGSSSEILLDTSVIIDGRILDISQTGFIQSTLIIPRFVLNELQHVADSAD
;
A
#
# COMPACT_ATOMS: atom_id res chain seq x y z
N MET A 1 -28.49 -7.43 -9.90
CA MET A 1 -27.99 -8.32 -8.81
C MET A 1 -26.83 -7.63 -8.11
N SER A 2 -26.76 -7.64 -6.78
CA SER A 2 -25.59 -7.12 -6.08
C SER A 2 -24.36 -7.99 -6.38
N LEU A 3 -23.17 -7.38 -6.52
CA LEU A 3 -21.92 -8.09 -6.83
C LEU A 3 -21.66 -9.26 -5.84
N GLY A 4 -21.98 -9.06 -4.57
CA GLY A 4 -21.87 -10.11 -3.55
C GLY A 4 -22.83 -11.29 -3.77
N CYS A 5 -24.02 -11.05 -4.33
CA CYS A 5 -24.94 -12.13 -4.69
C CYS A 5 -24.41 -12.95 -5.86
N ALA A 6 -23.87 -12.28 -6.89
CA ALA A 6 -23.24 -12.96 -8.03
C ALA A 6 -22.04 -13.82 -7.60
N LEU A 7 -21.19 -13.30 -6.71
CA LEU A 7 -20.04 -14.05 -6.17
C LEU A 7 -20.48 -15.26 -5.35
N ARG A 8 -21.50 -15.13 -4.50
CA ARG A 8 -22.05 -16.27 -3.72
C ARG A 8 -22.62 -17.36 -4.62
N LEU A 9 -23.32 -16.98 -5.70
CA LEU A 9 -23.84 -17.93 -6.69
C LEU A 9 -22.72 -18.62 -7.45
N ALA A 10 -21.68 -17.88 -7.86
CA ALA A 10 -20.51 -18.47 -8.51
C ALA A 10 -19.79 -19.46 -7.58
N GLY A 11 -19.60 -19.08 -6.31
CA GLY A 11 -19.01 -19.95 -5.31
C GLY A 11 -19.86 -21.19 -5.01
N MET A 12 -21.18 -21.03 -4.89
CA MET A 12 -22.12 -22.15 -4.78
C MET A 12 -21.95 -23.14 -5.94
N MET A 13 -21.90 -22.66 -7.19
CA MET A 13 -21.71 -23.54 -8.34
C MET A 13 -20.35 -24.26 -8.33
N ILE A 14 -19.27 -23.55 -8.00
CA ILE A 14 -17.92 -24.14 -7.94
C ILE A 14 -17.86 -25.23 -6.86
N PHE A 15 -18.34 -24.94 -5.65
CA PHE A 15 -18.33 -25.91 -4.55
C PHE A 15 -19.32 -27.06 -4.77
N ALA A 16 -20.46 -26.82 -5.43
CA ALA A 16 -21.37 -27.89 -5.82
C ALA A 16 -20.71 -28.86 -6.81
N LEU A 17 -19.97 -28.33 -7.79
CA LEU A 17 -19.27 -29.13 -8.79
C LEU A 17 -18.10 -29.91 -8.17
N LEU A 18 -17.30 -29.28 -7.31
CA LEU A 18 -16.26 -29.95 -6.53
C LEU A 18 -16.84 -31.03 -5.61
N GLY A 19 -17.95 -30.73 -4.94
CA GLY A 19 -18.67 -31.69 -4.11
C GLY A 19 -19.14 -32.89 -4.94
N ALA A 20 -19.74 -32.67 -6.10
CA ALA A 20 -20.18 -33.74 -6.99
C ALA A 20 -19.03 -34.67 -7.40
N LEU A 21 -17.89 -34.10 -7.80
CA LEU A 21 -16.69 -34.84 -8.20
C LEU A 21 -16.13 -35.68 -7.05
N LEU A 22 -16.01 -35.08 -5.86
CA LEU A 22 -15.58 -35.81 -4.67
C LEU A 22 -16.58 -36.90 -4.28
N GLY A 23 -17.88 -36.63 -4.43
CA GLY A 23 -18.93 -37.60 -4.14
C GLY A 23 -18.92 -38.81 -5.06
N THR A 24 -18.60 -38.62 -6.34
CA THR A 24 -18.44 -39.76 -7.27
C THR A 24 -17.22 -40.60 -6.93
N ASP A 25 -16.10 -39.99 -6.53
CA ASP A 25 -14.88 -40.71 -6.16
C ASP A 25 -15.03 -41.46 -4.83
N LEU A 26 -15.84 -40.93 -3.90
CA LEU A 26 -16.14 -41.57 -2.62
C LEU A 26 -17.28 -42.59 -2.69
N SER A 27 -17.92 -42.76 -3.86
CA SER A 27 -19.07 -43.66 -4.01
C SER A 27 -18.73 -45.12 -3.72
N ASP A 28 -17.56 -45.58 -4.18
CA ASP A 28 -17.04 -46.93 -3.93
C ASP A 28 -16.79 -47.20 -2.44
N ALA A 29 -16.36 -46.19 -1.69
CA ALA A 29 -16.11 -46.29 -0.25
C ALA A 29 -17.41 -46.32 0.58
N LEU A 30 -18.49 -45.72 0.05
CA LEU A 30 -19.79 -45.61 0.72
C LEU A 30 -20.79 -46.70 0.29
N TYR A 31 -20.43 -47.56 -0.66
CA TYR A 31 -21.29 -48.62 -1.23
C TYR A 31 -22.65 -48.10 -1.76
N LEU A 32 -22.69 -46.85 -2.23
CA LEU A 32 -23.89 -46.22 -2.76
C LEU A 32 -23.73 -45.96 -4.27
N PRO A 33 -24.82 -45.92 -5.05
CA PRO A 33 -24.76 -45.58 -6.46
C PRO A 33 -24.09 -44.20 -6.67
N PRO A 34 -23.22 -44.05 -7.68
CA PRO A 34 -22.43 -42.84 -7.90
C PRO A 34 -23.31 -41.60 -8.15
N GLU A 35 -24.49 -41.80 -8.74
CA GLU A 35 -25.49 -40.74 -8.97
C GLU A 35 -26.03 -40.15 -7.65
N VAL A 36 -26.28 -41.01 -6.66
CA VAL A 36 -26.85 -40.60 -5.36
C VAL A 36 -25.79 -39.91 -4.51
N THR A 37 -24.59 -40.49 -4.41
CA THR A 37 -23.49 -39.91 -3.65
C THR A 37 -23.02 -38.58 -4.26
N GLY A 38 -22.90 -38.52 -5.59
CA GLY A 38 -22.60 -37.29 -6.30
C GLY A 38 -23.63 -36.19 -6.03
N LEU A 39 -24.93 -36.50 -6.06
CA LEU A 39 -25.99 -35.54 -5.76
C LEU A 39 -25.93 -35.04 -4.30
N ILE A 40 -25.74 -35.93 -3.33
CA ILE A 40 -25.68 -35.56 -1.90
C ILE A 40 -24.49 -34.63 -1.65
N PHE A 41 -23.31 -34.98 -2.14
CA PHE A 41 -22.12 -34.13 -1.97
C PHE A 41 -22.20 -32.84 -2.78
N ALA A 42 -22.88 -32.84 -3.94
CA ALA A 42 -23.14 -31.61 -4.69
C ALA A 42 -24.02 -30.64 -3.89
N LEU A 43 -25.08 -31.14 -3.25
CA LEU A 43 -25.96 -30.32 -2.40
C LEU A 43 -25.23 -29.81 -1.14
N MET A 44 -24.42 -30.66 -0.49
CA MET A 44 -23.56 -30.23 0.61
C MET A 44 -22.53 -29.17 0.16
N GLY A 45 -21.90 -29.39 -1.00
CA GLY A 45 -20.97 -28.45 -1.61
C GLY A 45 -21.64 -27.12 -1.93
N ALA A 46 -22.84 -27.14 -2.53
CA ALA A 46 -23.61 -25.93 -2.80
C ALA A 46 -23.90 -25.13 -1.52
N LEU A 47 -24.35 -25.80 -0.46
CA LEU A 47 -24.62 -25.18 0.84
C LEU A 47 -23.35 -24.60 1.48
N ALA A 48 -22.26 -25.38 1.48
CA ALA A 48 -20.95 -24.93 1.97
C ALA A 48 -20.44 -23.72 1.16
N GLY A 49 -20.59 -23.75 -0.16
CA GLY A 49 -20.22 -22.66 -1.05
C GLY A 49 -20.94 -21.36 -0.71
N LEU A 50 -22.25 -21.39 -0.42
CA LEU A 50 -22.99 -20.20 -0.02
C LEU A 50 -22.48 -19.59 1.30
N ILE A 51 -22.02 -20.42 2.24
CA ILE A 51 -21.54 -20.00 3.57
C ILE A 51 -20.09 -19.51 3.50
N ILE A 52 -19.22 -20.25 2.81
CA ILE A 52 -17.76 -20.04 2.78
C ILE A 52 -17.39 -18.89 1.84
N THR A 53 -18.06 -18.75 0.69
CA THR A 53 -17.75 -17.72 -0.31
C THR A 53 -17.70 -16.29 0.26
N PRO A 54 -18.66 -15.81 1.07
CA PRO A 54 -18.57 -14.46 1.59
C PRO A 54 -17.36 -14.25 2.51
N TRP A 55 -16.91 -15.28 3.23
CA TRP A 55 -15.71 -15.25 4.07
C TRP A 55 -14.42 -15.18 3.29
N ILE A 56 -14.34 -15.87 2.15
CA ILE A 56 -13.15 -15.84 1.29
C ILE A 56 -13.11 -14.58 0.43
N THR A 57 -14.27 -14.09 -0.03
CA THR A 57 -14.32 -13.00 -1.01
C THR A 57 -14.73 -11.67 -0.39
N THR A 58 -15.97 -11.57 0.11
CA THR A 58 -16.56 -10.25 0.42
C THR A 58 -15.99 -9.59 1.68
N TYR A 59 -15.85 -10.33 2.78
CA TYR A 59 -15.31 -9.79 4.04
C TYR A 59 -13.86 -9.29 3.92
N PRO A 60 -12.91 -10.08 3.35
CA PRO A 60 -11.54 -9.61 3.18
C PRO A 60 -11.46 -8.49 2.14
N ALA A 61 -12.24 -8.52 1.06
CA ALA A 61 -12.26 -7.43 0.09
C ALA A 61 -12.69 -6.09 0.70
N HIS A 62 -13.71 -6.08 1.56
CA HIS A 62 -14.12 -4.87 2.26
C HIS A 62 -13.08 -4.38 3.26
N SER A 63 -12.42 -5.30 3.96
CA SER A 63 -11.36 -4.98 4.92
C SER A 63 -10.13 -4.41 4.20
N ALA A 64 -9.68 -5.07 3.13
CA ALA A 64 -8.58 -4.62 2.28
C ALA A 64 -8.88 -3.25 1.67
N ARG A 65 -10.10 -3.02 1.17
CA ARG A 65 -10.49 -1.72 0.64
C ARG A 65 -10.35 -0.61 1.69
N ARG A 66 -10.82 -0.83 2.92
CA ARG A 66 -10.69 0.15 4.01
C ARG A 66 -9.22 0.46 4.30
N ILE A 67 -8.40 -0.58 4.44
CA ILE A 67 -6.96 -0.47 4.70
C ILE A 67 -6.26 0.32 3.58
N ILE A 68 -6.51 -0.04 2.32
CA ILE A 68 -5.88 0.60 1.15
C ILE A 68 -6.29 2.07 1.04
N THR A 69 -7.58 2.40 1.23
CA THR A 69 -8.06 3.78 1.09
C THR A 69 -7.59 4.72 2.20
N GLN A 70 -7.23 4.18 3.36
CA GLN A 70 -6.77 4.97 4.51
C GLN A 70 -5.24 5.05 4.60
N MET A 71 -4.53 4.24 3.82
CA MET A 71 -3.07 4.22 3.83
C MET A 71 -2.49 5.27 2.88
N PRO A 72 -1.41 5.96 3.29
CA PRO A 72 -0.67 6.85 2.39
C PRO A 72 -0.07 6.05 1.23
N ALA A 73 -0.05 6.64 0.03
CA ALA A 73 0.35 5.96 -1.20
C ALA A 73 1.81 5.49 -1.14
N GLU A 74 2.67 6.23 -0.46
CA GLU A 74 4.09 5.90 -0.26
C GLU A 74 4.23 4.58 0.50
N LYS A 75 3.38 4.34 1.51
CA LYS A 75 3.39 3.10 2.29
C LYS A 75 2.93 1.91 1.46
N LEU A 76 1.94 2.08 0.59
CA LEU A 76 1.48 1.02 -0.32
C LEU A 76 2.60 0.61 -1.29
N VAL A 77 3.20 1.59 -1.97
CA VAL A 77 4.26 1.34 -2.96
C VAL A 77 5.48 0.68 -2.32
N THR A 78 5.93 1.20 -1.18
CA THR A 78 7.08 0.60 -0.46
C THR A 78 6.76 -0.79 0.08
N SER A 79 5.55 -1.05 0.55
CA SER A 79 5.11 -2.39 0.96
C SER A 79 5.12 -3.38 -0.21
N MET A 80 4.73 -2.94 -1.41
CA MET A 80 4.82 -3.78 -2.63
C MET A 80 6.27 -4.12 -2.97
N PHE A 81 7.19 -3.14 -2.86
CA PHE A 81 8.62 -3.42 -3.00
C PHE A 81 9.11 -4.40 -1.92
N GLY A 82 8.69 -4.23 -0.67
CA GLY A 82 9.01 -5.15 0.42
C GLY A 82 8.50 -6.57 0.18
N LEU A 83 7.32 -6.72 -0.47
CA LEU A 83 6.77 -8.03 -0.83
C LEU A 83 7.61 -8.71 -1.92
N ILE A 84 7.92 -7.99 -3.00
CA ILE A 84 8.74 -8.51 -4.09
C ILE A 84 10.14 -8.86 -3.58
N PHE A 85 10.75 -7.96 -2.82
CA PHE A 85 12.08 -8.16 -2.24
C PHE A 85 12.09 -9.33 -1.25
N GLY A 86 11.10 -9.40 -0.37
CA GLY A 86 10.97 -10.47 0.62
C GLY A 86 10.78 -11.84 -0.02
N MET A 87 9.96 -11.94 -1.07
CA MET A 87 9.79 -13.18 -1.85
C MET A 87 11.08 -13.57 -2.58
N ALA A 88 11.80 -12.60 -3.16
CA ALA A 88 13.08 -12.86 -3.82
C ALA A 88 14.14 -13.37 -2.83
N VAL A 89 14.30 -12.69 -1.70
CA VAL A 89 15.23 -13.11 -0.63
C VAL A 89 14.83 -14.48 -0.10
N SER A 90 13.54 -14.69 0.19
CA SER A 90 13.03 -15.99 0.62
C SER A 90 13.37 -17.10 -0.37
N ALA A 91 13.19 -16.88 -1.67
CA ALA A 91 13.49 -17.88 -2.69
C ALA A 91 14.97 -18.24 -2.71
N MET A 92 15.87 -17.28 -2.45
CA MET A 92 17.31 -17.55 -2.32
C MET A 92 17.62 -18.46 -1.11
N PHE A 93 16.91 -18.28 0.01
CA PHE A 93 17.06 -19.11 1.21
C PHE A 93 16.32 -20.44 1.12
N ALA A 94 15.36 -20.61 0.21
CA ALA A 94 14.60 -21.84 0.07
C ALA A 94 15.49 -23.03 -0.31
N TRP A 95 16.46 -22.83 -1.21
CA TRP A 95 17.38 -23.88 -1.65
C TRP A 95 18.29 -24.42 -0.52
N PRO A 96 19.02 -23.60 0.25
CA PRO A 96 19.83 -24.12 1.35
C PRO A 96 19.00 -24.74 2.47
N LEU A 97 17.79 -24.22 2.74
CA LEU A 97 16.89 -24.82 3.73
C LEU A 97 16.35 -26.18 3.28
N SER A 98 16.13 -26.38 1.98
CA SER A 98 15.60 -27.66 1.47
C SER A 98 16.61 -28.80 1.51
N LEU A 99 17.89 -28.52 1.75
CA LEU A 99 18.95 -29.52 1.94
C LEU A 99 18.99 -30.09 3.36
N LEU A 100 18.19 -29.55 4.29
CA LEU A 100 18.09 -30.09 5.65
C LEU A 100 17.41 -31.47 5.64
N PRO A 101 17.79 -32.38 6.58
CA PRO A 101 17.13 -33.67 6.71
C PRO A 101 15.63 -33.55 6.90
N ASP A 102 14.87 -34.52 6.39
CA ASP A 102 13.44 -34.60 6.65
C ASP A 102 13.16 -34.68 8.16
N PRO A 103 12.11 -34.01 8.67
CA PRO A 103 11.07 -33.27 7.94
C PRO A 103 11.41 -31.78 7.69
N PHE A 104 12.55 -31.31 8.18
CA PHE A 104 12.90 -29.90 8.21
C PHE A 104 13.08 -29.31 6.81
N GLY A 105 13.65 -30.07 5.86
CA GLY A 105 13.82 -29.63 4.47
C GLY A 105 12.52 -29.31 3.73
N GLN A 106 11.38 -29.89 4.14
CA GLN A 106 10.08 -29.65 3.50
C GLN A 106 9.32 -28.49 4.15
N ILE A 107 9.45 -28.34 5.47
CA ILE A 107 8.63 -27.39 6.24
C ILE A 107 9.34 -26.03 6.35
N LEU A 108 10.66 -26.00 6.58
CA LEU A 108 11.38 -24.75 6.82
C LEU A 108 11.32 -23.79 5.63
N PRO A 109 11.50 -24.20 4.36
CA PRO A 109 11.46 -23.26 3.24
C PRO A 109 10.16 -22.46 3.20
N THR A 110 9.01 -23.11 3.43
CA THR A 110 7.70 -22.45 3.42
C THR A 110 7.51 -21.53 4.64
N ILE A 111 7.91 -21.97 5.83
CA ILE A 111 7.85 -21.14 7.03
C ILE A 111 8.76 -19.92 6.89
N ALA A 112 10.00 -20.13 6.46
CA ALA A 112 10.97 -19.07 6.22
C ALA A 112 10.45 -18.10 5.16
N ALA A 113 9.77 -18.58 4.12
CA ALA A 113 9.17 -17.72 3.10
C ALA A 113 8.10 -16.79 3.67
N GLY A 114 7.20 -17.33 4.50
CA GLY A 114 6.18 -16.54 5.18
C GLY A 114 6.82 -15.48 6.09
N ILE A 115 7.77 -15.89 6.92
CA ILE A 115 8.44 -14.99 7.88
C ILE A 115 9.24 -13.91 7.16
N LEU A 116 10.10 -14.27 6.20
CA LEU A 116 10.95 -13.33 5.48
C LEU A 116 10.11 -12.33 4.69
N THR A 117 9.08 -12.79 3.98
CA THR A 117 8.18 -11.90 3.23
C THR A 117 7.46 -10.94 4.18
N TYR A 118 6.94 -11.45 5.30
CA TYR A 118 6.26 -10.62 6.30
C TYR A 118 7.20 -9.56 6.90
N VAL A 119 8.43 -9.96 7.28
CA VAL A 119 9.43 -9.05 7.85
C VAL A 119 9.83 -7.99 6.84
N SER A 120 10.11 -8.36 5.59
CA SER A 120 10.44 -7.40 4.53
C SER A 120 9.31 -6.40 4.28
N VAL A 121 8.06 -6.86 4.11
CA VAL A 121 6.91 -5.95 3.96
C VAL A 121 6.81 -5.00 5.16
N THR A 122 6.97 -5.52 6.37
CA THR A 122 6.86 -4.74 7.61
C THR A 122 7.94 -3.66 7.70
N ILE A 123 9.20 -4.00 7.42
CA ILE A 123 10.32 -3.05 7.43
C ILE A 123 10.09 -1.93 6.41
N PHE A 124 9.76 -2.28 5.17
CA PHE A 124 9.52 -1.29 4.11
C PHE A 124 8.29 -0.42 4.40
N ALA A 125 7.23 -1.00 4.98
CA ALA A 125 6.02 -0.27 5.36
C ALA A 125 6.26 0.72 6.52
N PHE A 126 7.11 0.37 7.49
CA PHE A 126 7.45 1.26 8.61
C PHE A 126 8.40 2.38 8.20
N ARG A 127 9.31 2.11 7.27
CA ARG A 127 10.30 3.07 6.76
C ARG A 127 9.88 3.72 5.44
N ALA A 128 8.59 3.71 5.12
CA ALA A 128 8.08 4.18 3.84
C ALA A 128 8.50 5.63 3.50
N GLN A 129 8.42 6.53 4.48
CA GLN A 129 8.79 7.94 4.32
C GLN A 129 10.30 8.11 4.07
N ASP A 130 11.14 7.38 4.81
CA ASP A 130 12.60 7.41 4.65
C ASP A 130 13.02 6.87 3.28
N VAL A 131 12.46 5.73 2.87
CA VAL A 131 12.73 5.11 1.56
C VAL A 131 12.33 6.07 0.44
N PHE A 132 11.16 6.69 0.54
CA PHE A 132 10.70 7.64 -0.48
C PHE A 132 11.53 8.93 -0.51
N ALA A 133 11.98 9.42 0.66
CA ALA A 133 12.89 10.57 0.74
C ALA A 133 14.26 10.29 0.09
N LEU A 134 14.78 9.07 0.23
CA LEU A 134 16.01 8.65 -0.44
C LEU A 134 15.83 8.58 -1.97
N PHE A 135 14.73 7.99 -2.46
CA PHE A 135 14.41 7.99 -3.89
C PHE A 135 14.16 9.40 -4.44
N GLY A 136 13.47 10.26 -3.69
CA GLY A 136 13.27 11.66 -4.02
C GLY A 136 14.58 12.45 -4.04
N GLY A 137 15.52 12.15 -3.15
CA GLY A 137 16.87 12.72 -3.13
C GLY A 137 17.73 12.27 -4.32
N LEU A 138 17.62 11.01 -4.73
CA LEU A 138 18.28 10.47 -5.92
C LEU A 138 17.70 11.08 -7.22
N TRP A 139 16.40 11.34 -7.29
CA TRP A 139 15.77 12.08 -8.39
C TRP A 139 16.05 13.59 -8.34
N ARG A 140 16.26 14.17 -7.15
CA ARG A 140 16.74 15.56 -6.97
C ARG A 140 18.24 15.74 -7.22
N ALA A 141 19.01 14.66 -7.38
CA ALA A 141 20.46 14.73 -7.62
C ALA A 141 20.82 15.32 -8.99
N ASN A 142 19.83 15.68 -9.83
CA ASN A 142 20.06 16.53 -10.98
C ASN A 142 19.11 17.74 -11.00
N PRO A 143 19.36 18.79 -10.17
CA PRO A 143 18.56 20.01 -10.13
C PRO A 143 18.64 20.83 -11.43
N ALA A 144 19.45 20.40 -12.42
CA ALA A 144 19.51 20.98 -13.76
C ALA A 144 18.39 20.46 -14.69
N ALA A 145 17.88 19.24 -14.51
CA ALA A 145 16.91 18.64 -15.44
C ALA A 145 15.44 18.98 -15.12
N LEU A 146 15.11 19.22 -13.83
CA LEU A 146 13.75 19.57 -13.38
C LEU A 146 13.43 21.07 -13.50
N ARG A 147 14.42 21.92 -13.81
CA ARG A 147 14.22 23.36 -14.05
C ARG A 147 13.57 23.70 -15.40
N MET A 148 13.33 22.70 -16.25
CA MET A 148 12.68 22.87 -17.56
C MET A 148 11.18 22.53 -17.57
N MET A 149 10.59 22.13 -16.44
CA MET A 149 9.15 21.87 -16.34
C MET A 149 8.48 22.85 -15.38
N PRO A 150 7.77 23.89 -15.88
CA PRO A 150 7.01 24.78 -15.02
C PRO A 150 5.78 24.02 -14.51
N GLY A 151 5.79 23.58 -13.26
CA GLY A 151 4.57 23.05 -12.62
C GLY A 151 4.68 22.06 -11.46
N VAL A 152 5.87 21.62 -11.03
CA VAL A 152 5.95 20.58 -9.98
C VAL A 152 6.70 21.04 -8.72
N GLY A 153 5.95 21.71 -7.84
CA GLY A 153 5.73 21.18 -6.49
C GLY A 153 6.84 21.36 -5.43
N SER A 154 7.11 22.60 -5.04
CA SER A 154 7.29 23.00 -3.63
C SER A 154 7.16 24.51 -3.58
N SER A 155 5.92 25.01 -3.61
CA SER A 155 5.62 26.41 -3.26
C SER A 155 5.85 26.58 -1.77
N SER A 156 7.13 26.62 -1.37
CA SER A 156 7.50 27.10 -0.05
C SER A 156 7.05 28.56 0.00
N GLU A 157 6.15 28.88 0.92
CA GLU A 157 5.76 30.23 1.23
C GLU A 157 6.63 30.72 2.39
N ILE A 158 7.15 31.94 2.28
CA ILE A 158 7.96 32.56 3.34
C ILE A 158 7.16 33.72 3.89
N LEU A 159 6.83 33.64 5.18
CA LEU A 159 6.14 34.70 5.90
C LEU A 159 7.13 35.79 6.30
N LEU A 160 6.82 37.04 5.95
CA LEU A 160 7.61 38.20 6.33
C LEU A 160 7.04 38.86 7.59
N ASP A 161 7.95 39.23 8.48
CA ASP A 161 7.68 39.99 9.69
C ASP A 161 8.07 41.47 9.52
N THR A 162 7.54 42.35 10.36
CA THR A 162 7.78 43.80 10.34
C THR A 162 9.27 44.12 10.45
N SER A 163 9.98 43.43 11.35
CA SER A 163 11.43 43.61 11.58
C SER A 163 12.28 43.39 10.32
N VAL A 164 11.94 42.36 9.53
CA VAL A 164 12.64 41.99 8.30
C VAL A 164 12.40 43.01 7.19
N ILE A 165 11.21 43.61 7.14
CA ILE A 165 10.87 44.65 6.16
C ILE A 165 11.58 45.96 6.50
N ILE A 166 11.64 46.34 7.78
CA ILE A 166 12.32 47.57 8.22
C ILE A 166 13.84 47.50 7.97
N ASP A 167 14.47 46.34 8.14
CA ASP A 167 15.91 46.15 7.87
C ASP A 167 16.25 46.26 6.37
N GLY A 168 15.29 46.01 5.47
CA GLY A 168 15.42 46.23 4.03
C GLY A 168 16.31 45.24 3.26
N ARG A 169 17.23 44.54 3.94
CA ARG A 169 18.17 43.57 3.33
C ARG A 169 17.48 42.40 2.62
N ILE A 170 16.23 42.10 2.98
CA ILE A 170 15.44 41.04 2.34
C ILE A 170 15.23 41.30 0.85
N LEU A 171 15.16 42.57 0.43
CA LEU A 171 15.01 42.95 -0.96
C LEU A 171 16.25 42.56 -1.77
N ASP A 172 17.44 42.91 -1.29
CA ASP A 172 18.71 42.59 -1.95
C ASP A 172 18.90 41.08 -2.04
N ILE A 173 18.62 40.36 -0.94
CA ILE A 173 18.70 38.89 -0.90
C ILE A 173 17.71 38.27 -1.90
N SER A 174 16.50 38.83 -2.05
CA SER A 174 15.53 38.35 -3.04
C SER A 174 16.01 38.57 -4.47
N GLN A 175 16.65 39.70 -4.77
CA GLN A 175 17.16 40.04 -6.10
C GLN A 175 18.34 39.16 -6.53
N THR A 176 19.14 38.67 -5.58
CA THR A 176 20.22 37.69 -5.88
C THR A 176 19.69 36.32 -6.32
N GLY A 177 18.38 36.07 -6.18
CA GLY A 177 17.77 34.76 -6.46
C GLY A 177 18.05 33.71 -5.38
N PHE A 178 18.57 34.13 -4.22
CA PHE A 178 18.76 33.26 -3.04
C PHE A 178 17.41 32.82 -2.45
N ILE A 179 16.39 33.67 -2.53
CA ILE A 179 15.01 33.37 -2.13
C ILE A 179 14.15 33.25 -3.41
N GLN A 180 13.69 32.04 -3.73
CA GLN A 180 12.88 31.73 -4.93
C GLN A 180 11.41 31.39 -4.58
N SER A 181 11.03 31.72 -3.35
CA SER A 181 9.79 31.36 -2.69
C SER A 181 8.78 32.50 -2.73
N THR A 182 7.49 32.22 -2.64
CA THR A 182 6.47 33.27 -2.55
C THR A 182 6.55 33.95 -1.19
N LEU A 183 6.83 35.26 -1.18
CA LEU A 183 6.85 36.08 0.03
C LEU A 183 5.42 36.46 0.40
N ILE A 184 5.00 36.13 1.62
CA ILE A 184 3.67 36.46 2.16
C ILE A 184 3.84 37.53 3.22
N ILE A 185 3.11 38.64 3.06
CA ILE A 185 3.06 39.74 4.02
C ILE A 185 1.66 39.77 4.65
N PRO A 186 1.53 39.46 5.95
CA PRO A 186 0.26 39.58 6.66
C PRO A 186 -0.24 41.02 6.73
N ARG A 187 -1.56 41.21 6.77
CA ARG A 187 -2.14 42.57 6.90
C ARG A 187 -1.74 43.29 8.18
N PHE A 188 -1.52 42.57 9.29
CA PHE A 188 -1.10 43.20 10.54
C PHE A 188 0.30 43.82 10.45
N VAL A 189 1.20 43.21 9.68
CA VAL A 189 2.54 43.74 9.40
C VAL A 189 2.45 45.04 8.61
N LEU A 190 1.55 45.11 7.62
CA LEU A 190 1.29 46.35 6.88
C LEU A 190 0.73 47.45 7.79
N ASN A 191 -0.19 47.10 8.69
CA ASN A 191 -0.76 48.06 9.65
C ASN A 191 0.30 48.59 10.62
N GLU A 192 1.23 47.74 11.06
CA GLU A 192 2.33 48.14 11.94
C GLU A 192 3.32 49.07 11.22
N LEU A 193 3.69 48.75 9.97
CA LEU A 193 4.53 49.63 9.14
C LEU A 193 3.87 50.99 8.91
N GLN A 194 2.55 51.01 8.65
CA GLN A 194 1.80 52.24 8.49
C GLN A 194 1.76 53.06 9.79
N HIS A 195 1.57 52.41 10.94
CA HIS A 195 1.58 53.09 12.23
C HIS A 195 2.94 53.73 12.54
N VAL A 196 4.05 53.03 12.25
CA VAL A 196 5.40 53.59 12.41
C VAL A 196 5.61 54.80 11.50
N ALA A 197 5.15 54.73 10.24
CA ALA A 197 5.26 55.83 9.29
C ALA A 197 4.43 57.07 9.70
N ASP A 198 3.23 56.87 10.23
CA ASP A 198 2.34 57.95 10.67
C ASP A 198 2.73 58.54 12.04
N SER A 199 3.61 57.87 12.80
CA SER A 199 4.06 58.29 14.14
C SER A 199 5.37 59.11 14.14
N ALA A 200 6.00 59.30 12.98
CA ALA A 200 7.30 59.95 12.84
C ALA A 200 7.25 61.46 12.54
N ASP A 201 6.05 62.06 12.53
CA ASP A 201 5.78 63.52 12.54
C ASP A 201 5.51 64.03 13.97
#